data_AF-A0A432IHI4-F1
#
_entry.id   AF-A0A432IHI4-F1
#
_cell.length_a   1.000
_cell.length_b   1.000
_cell.length_c   1.000
_cell.angle_alpha   90.00
_cell.angle_beta   90.00
_cell.angle_gamma   90.00
#
_symmetry.space_group_name_H-M   'P 1'
#
loop_
_entity.id
_entity.type
_entity.pdbx_description
1 polymer ?
#
loop_
_entity_poly.entity_id
_entity_poly.type
_entity_poly.pdbx_seq_one_letter_code
_entity_poly.pdbx_strand_id
1 'polypeptide(L)'
;MGNELKTLIRNSVITSGIILIYGLITFNKIILLAMFGGSLVSLFTLYLIIRDAEVVVHSSNANKLTMLGYTKRYLVYGIFLYLMVKFLGFSGVVMGGVGLLNVKFNILLFGVKGFIYKLKHRLKN
;
A
#
# COMPACT_ATOMS: atom_id res chain seq x y z
N MET A 1 6.86 -1.71 -17.57
CA MET A 1 6.20 -2.13 -16.31
C MET A 1 5.74 -3.59 -16.41
N GLY A 2 6.32 -4.49 -15.61
CA GLY A 2 6.05 -5.94 -15.68
C GLY A 2 4.59 -6.31 -15.38
N ASN A 3 4.11 -7.41 -15.95
CA ASN A 3 2.71 -7.86 -15.79
C ASN A 3 2.32 -8.06 -14.31
N GLU A 4 3.24 -8.54 -13.48
CA GLU A 4 3.02 -8.74 -12.04
C GLU A 4 2.71 -7.44 -11.30
N LEU A 5 3.45 -6.37 -11.61
CA LEU A 5 3.25 -5.06 -10.99
C LEU A 5 1.90 -4.46 -11.37
N LYS A 6 1.48 -4.63 -12.64
CA LYS A 6 0.14 -4.22 -13.10
C LYS A 6 -0.95 -4.98 -12.35
N THR A 7 -0.79 -6.29 -12.16
CA THR A 7 -1.74 -7.11 -11.38
C THR A 7 -1.80 -6.66 -9.93
N LEU A 8 -0.66 -6.33 -9.32
CA LEU A 8 -0.58 -5.89 -7.93
C LEU A 8 -1.31 -4.56 -7.70
N ILE A 9 -1.07 -3.59 -8.58
CA ILE A 9 -1.78 -2.29 -8.54
C ILE A 9 -3.28 -2.51 -8.74
N ARG A 10 -3.67 -3.31 -9.74
CA ARG A 10 -5.08 -3.61 -10.01
C ARG A 10 -5.78 -4.20 -8.78
N ASN A 11 -5.17 -5.19 -8.13
CA ASN A 11 -5.74 -5.81 -6.92
C ASN A 11 -5.81 -4.82 -5.74
N SER A 12 -4.82 -3.94 -5.61
CA SER A 12 -4.79 -2.90 -4.57
C SER A 12 -5.86 -1.81 -4.80
N VAL A 13 -6.18 -1.52 -6.07
CA VAL A 13 -7.30 -0.64 -6.44
C VAL A 13 -8.64 -1.32 -6.16
N ILE A 14 -8.80 -2.60 -6.53
CA ILE A 14 -10.03 -3.37 -6.27
C ILE A 14 -10.31 -3.45 -4.76
N THR A 15 -9.31 -3.79 -3.96
CA THR A 15 -9.42 -3.83 -2.48
C THR A 15 -9.79 -2.46 -1.90
N SER A 16 -9.21 -1.37 -2.41
CA SER A 16 -9.60 -0.01 -2.02
C SER A 16 -11.06 0.29 -2.38
N GLY A 17 -11.53 -0.16 -3.55
CA GLY A 17 -12.94 -0.06 -3.95
C GLY A 17 -13.88 -0.85 -3.04
N ILE A 18 -13.48 -2.04 -2.59
CA ILE A 18 -14.26 -2.84 -1.63
C ILE A 18 -14.37 -2.12 -0.28
N ILE A 19 -13.27 -1.54 0.21
CA ILE A 19 -13.27 -0.74 1.46
C ILE A 19 -14.20 0.47 1.34
N LEU A 20 -14.20 1.13 0.18
CA LEU A 20 -15.10 2.25 -0.10
C LEU A 20 -16.57 1.82 -0.04
N ILE A 21 -16.93 0.74 -0.74
CA ILE A 21 -18.30 0.19 -0.75
C ILE A 21 -18.73 -0.18 0.67
N TYR A 22 -17.86 -0.84 1.44
CA TYR A 22 -18.12 -1.21 2.82
C TYR A 22 -18.34 0.03 3.72
N GLY A 23 -17.52 1.08 3.55
CA GLY A 23 -17.68 2.35 4.27
C GLY A 23 -18.99 3.07 3.93
N LEU A 24 -19.43 3.00 2.67
CA LEU A 24 -20.71 3.56 2.23
C LEU A 24 -21.90 2.81 2.83
N ILE A 25 -21.89 1.48 2.80
CA ILE A 25 -22.98 0.64 3.36
C ILE A 25 -23.13 0.86 4.86
N THR A 26 -22.01 0.96 5.59
CA THR A 26 -22.01 1.15 7.04
C THR A 26 -22.21 2.60 7.48
N PHE A 27 -22.21 3.56 6.54
CA PHE A 27 -22.20 5.01 6.80
C PHE A 27 -21.18 5.46 7.85
N ASN A 28 -20.12 4.68 8.04
CA ASN A 28 -19.17 4.90 9.11
C ASN A 28 -18.04 5.80 8.62
N LYS A 29 -18.02 7.03 9.14
CA LYS A 29 -17.00 8.05 8.81
C LYS A 29 -15.57 7.56 9.06
N ILE A 30 -15.36 6.69 10.04
CA ILE A 30 -14.03 6.14 10.34
C ILE A 30 -13.59 5.19 9.22
N ILE A 31 -14.47 4.33 8.73
CA ILE A 31 -14.15 3.42 7.62
C ILE A 31 -13.91 4.22 6.34
N LEU A 32 -14.78 5.19 6.05
CA LEU A 32 -14.72 5.98 4.82
C LEU A 32 -13.51 6.94 4.76
N LEU A 33 -13.17 7.60 5.87
CA LEU A 33 -12.09 8.59 5.87
C LEU A 33 -10.76 7.98 6.28
N ALA A 34 -10.74 7.11 7.30
CA ALA A 34 -9.49 6.52 7.76
C ALA A 34 -9.10 5.29 6.94
N MET A 35 -9.95 4.25 6.88
CA MET A 35 -9.55 2.99 6.25
C MET A 35 -9.38 3.13 4.73
N PHE A 36 -10.35 3.77 4.06
CA PHE A 36 -10.23 4.05 2.63
C PHE A 36 -9.16 5.12 2.32
N GLY A 37 -9.08 6.20 3.11
CA GLY A 37 -8.02 7.19 2.96
C GLY A 37 -6.62 6.57 3.11
N GLY A 38 -6.46 5.67 4.07
CA GLY A 38 -5.22 4.90 4.27
C GLY A 38 -4.92 4.00 3.08
N SER A 39 -5.93 3.37 2.47
CA SER A 39 -5.72 2.54 1.28
C SER A 39 -5.27 3.36 0.08
N LEU A 40 -5.79 4.58 -0.10
CA LEU A 40 -5.34 5.52 -1.13
C LEU A 40 -3.91 5.99 -0.90
N VAL A 41 -3.55 6.33 0.35
CA VAL A 41 -2.17 6.71 0.71
C VAL A 41 -1.21 5.54 0.47
N SER A 42 -1.63 4.30 0.76
CA SER A 42 -0.87 3.09 0.46
C SER A 42 -0.60 2.92 -1.04
N LEU A 43 -1.63 3.15 -1.88
CA LEU A 43 -1.50 3.13 -3.33
C LEU A 43 -0.58 4.23 -3.86
N PHE A 44 -0.74 5.46 -3.35
CA PHE A 44 0.08 6.60 -3.75
C PHE A 44 1.56 6.39 -3.39
N THR A 45 1.83 5.89 -2.18
CA THR A 45 3.20 5.58 -1.76
C THR A 45 3.80 4.44 -2.57
N LEU A 46 3.02 3.42 -2.97
CA LEU A 46 3.49 2.40 -3.92
C LEU A 46 3.91 3.03 -5.26
N TYR A 47 3.09 3.94 -5.80
CA TYR A 47 3.41 4.65 -7.03
C TYR A 47 4.73 5.44 -6.90
N LEU A 48 4.94 6.14 -5.78
CA LEU A 48 6.20 6.81 -5.50
C LEU A 48 7.38 5.85 -5.43
N ILE A 49 7.21 4.66 -4.84
CA ILE A 49 8.26 3.62 -4.79
C ILE A 49 8.67 3.20 -6.19
N ILE A 50 7.71 2.91 -7.06
CA ILE A 50 7.97 2.46 -8.42
C ILE A 50 8.75 3.53 -9.19
N ARG A 51 8.31 4.80 -9.06
CA ARG A 51 8.96 5.92 -9.73
C ARG A 51 10.38 6.18 -9.19
N ASP A 52 10.57 6.14 -7.87
CA ASP A 52 11.89 6.28 -7.25
C ASP A 52 12.82 5.14 -7.68
N ALA A 53 12.31 3.91 -7.77
CA ALA A 53 13.09 2.76 -8.24
C ALA A 53 13.56 2.92 -9.69
N GLU A 54 12.70 3.40 -10.59
CA GLU A 54 13.07 3.69 -11.98
C GLU A 54 14.19 4.74 -12.08
N VAL A 55 14.11 5.80 -11.27
CA VAL A 55 15.14 6.87 -11.22
C VAL A 55 16.45 6.34 -10.63
N VAL A 56 16.40 5.50 -9.59
CA VAL A 56 17.58 4.93 -8.94
C VAL A 56 18.36 4.02 -9.88
N VAL A 57 17.68 3.20 -10.70
CA VAL A 57 18.33 2.29 -11.66
C VAL A 57 19.17 3.04 -12.70
N HIS A 58 18.82 4.28 -13.01
CA HIS A 58 19.52 5.11 -14.00
C HIS A 58 20.45 6.15 -13.38
N SER A 59 20.69 6.12 -12.07
CA SER A 59 21.49 7.12 -11.36
C SER A 59 22.74 6.53 -10.70
N SER A 60 23.86 7.26 -10.81
CA SER A 60 25.11 6.93 -10.11
C SER A 60 25.00 7.06 -8.57
N ASN A 61 24.04 7.86 -8.07
CA ASN A 61 23.87 8.14 -6.63
C ASN A 61 22.69 7.40 -6.00
N ALA A 62 22.60 6.08 -6.24
CA ALA A 62 21.51 5.22 -5.80
C ALA A 62 21.20 5.30 -4.30
N ASN A 63 22.22 5.34 -3.43
CA ASN A 63 22.04 5.35 -1.97
C ASN A 63 21.33 6.62 -1.47
N LYS A 64 21.76 7.78 -1.95
CA LYS A 64 21.22 9.08 -1.54
C LYS A 64 19.77 9.24 -2.01
N LEU A 65 19.47 8.83 -3.24
CA LEU A 65 18.13 8.86 -3.80
C LEU A 65 17.18 7.91 -3.06
N THR A 66 17.66 6.71 -2.72
CA THR A 66 16.91 5.73 -1.95
C THR A 66 16.55 6.27 -0.56
N MET A 67 17.51 6.82 0.17
CA MET A 67 17.26 7.46 1.48
C MET A 67 16.25 8.59 1.39
N LEU A 68 16.39 9.50 0.41
CA LEU A 68 15.44 10.58 0.20
C LEU A 68 14.02 10.07 -0.09
N GLY A 69 13.90 9.02 -0.91
CA GLY A 69 12.63 8.38 -1.20
C GLY A 69 11.98 7.78 0.04
N TYR A 70 12.75 7.15 0.93
CA TYR A 70 12.24 6.63 2.21
C TYR A 70 11.72 7.76 3.10
N THR A 71 12.49 8.83 3.28
CA THR A 71 12.07 9.97 4.12
C THR A 71 10.77 10.59 3.64
N LYS A 72 10.62 10.81 2.33
CA LYS A 72 9.38 11.35 1.75
C LYS A 72 8.16 10.48 2.09
N ARG A 73 8.31 9.15 2.02
CA ARG A 73 7.22 8.21 2.33
C ARG A 73 6.82 8.24 3.79
N TYR A 74 7.80 8.27 4.71
CA TYR A 74 7.52 8.39 6.14
C TYR A 74 6.86 9.72 6.49
N LEU A 75 7.23 10.82 5.83
CA LEU A 75 6.54 12.10 5.98
C LEU A 75 5.08 12.02 5.53
N VAL A 76 4.80 11.41 4.38
CA VAL A 76 3.42 11.22 3.90
C VAL A 76 2.59 10.40 4.89
N TYR A 77 3.14 9.29 5.42
CA TYR A 77 2.45 8.50 6.45
C TYR A 77 2.24 9.29 7.74
N GLY A 78 3.25 10.04 8.19
CA GLY A 78 3.16 10.86 9.40
C GLY A 78 2.09 11.93 9.29
N ILE A 79 2.03 12.65 8.16
CA ILE A 79 0.99 13.67 7.89
C ILE A 79 -0.38 13.02 7.86
N PHE A 80 -0.53 11.88 7.18
CA PHE A 80 -1.80 11.17 7.13
C PHE A 80 -2.27 10.74 8.53
N LEU A 81 -1.40 10.09 9.32
CA LEU A 81 -1.76 9.65 10.67
C LEU A 81 -2.06 10.81 11.59
N TYR A 82 -1.33 11.92 11.49
CA TYR A 82 -1.61 13.15 12.23
C TYR A 82 -3.01 13.70 11.91
N LEU A 83 -3.39 13.75 10.63
CA LEU A 83 -4.74 14.14 10.22
C LEU A 83 -5.79 13.18 10.80
N MET A 84 -5.52 11.87 10.78
CA MET A 84 -6.44 10.88 11.33
C MET A 84 -6.64 11.04 12.85
N VAL A 85 -5.57 11.29 13.62
CA VAL A 85 -5.68 11.62 15.05
C VAL A 85 -6.57 12.84 15.26
N LYS A 86 -6.30 13.92 14.51
CA LYS A 86 -6.97 15.22 14.69
C LYS A 86 -8.47 15.16 14.43
N PHE A 87 -8.90 14.42 13.40
CA PHE A 87 -10.31 14.42 12.96
C PHE A 87 -11.13 13.22 13.47
N LEU A 88 -10.50 12.08 13.75
CA LEU A 88 -11.19 10.81 14.03
C LEU A 88 -10.69 10.13 15.32
N GLY A 89 -9.78 10.79 16.05
CA GLY A 89 -9.20 10.27 17.29
C GLY A 89 -8.36 9.01 17.09
N PHE A 90 -8.13 8.30 18.20
CA PHE A 90 -7.32 7.07 18.20
C PHE A 90 -7.89 5.98 17.28
N SER A 91 -9.21 5.84 17.21
CA SER A 91 -9.89 4.91 16.28
C SER A 91 -9.55 5.19 14.81
N GLY A 92 -9.40 6.46 14.44
CA GLY A 92 -8.98 6.86 13.10
C GLY A 92 -7.55 6.42 12.79
N VAL A 93 -6.65 6.47 13.77
CA VAL A 93 -5.27 6.00 13.60
C VAL A 93 -5.23 4.50 13.35
N VAL A 94 -5.97 3.73 14.15
CA VAL A 94 -6.00 2.26 14.02
C VAL A 94 -6.57 1.87 12.66
N MET A 95 -7.74 2.41 12.30
CA MET A 95 -8.39 2.09 11.02
C MET A 95 -7.63 2.63 9.81
N GLY A 96 -7.03 3.82 9.93
CA GLY A 96 -6.14 4.38 8.94
C GLY A 96 -4.89 3.53 8.76
N GLY A 97 -4.31 3.05 9.85
CA GLY A 97 -3.21 2.09 9.85
C GLY A 97 -3.56 0.79 9.12
N VAL A 98 -4.74 0.23 9.38
CA VAL A 98 -5.24 -0.95 8.64
C VAL A 98 -5.34 -0.65 7.13
N GLY A 99 -5.87 0.52 6.76
CA GLY A 99 -5.92 0.98 5.37
C GLY A 99 -4.54 1.06 4.72
N LEU A 100 -3.55 1.62 5.43
CA LEU A 100 -2.17 1.75 4.96
C LEU A 100 -1.51 0.39 4.65
N LEU A 101 -1.95 -0.69 5.30
CA LEU A 101 -1.42 -2.04 5.08
C LEU A 101 -1.96 -2.70 3.81
N ASN A 102 -2.94 -2.12 3.11
CA ASN A 102 -3.60 -2.73 1.95
C ASN A 102 -2.61 -3.20 0.86
N VAL A 103 -1.71 -2.33 0.42
CA VAL A 103 -0.73 -2.70 -0.62
C VAL A 103 0.27 -3.74 -0.11
N LYS A 104 0.74 -3.62 1.15
CA LYS A 104 1.69 -4.58 1.74
C LYS A 104 1.07 -5.98 1.83
N PHE A 105 -0.21 -6.05 2.16
CA PHE A 105 -0.97 -7.30 2.17
C PHE A 105 -1.05 -7.92 0.77
N ASN A 106 -1.34 -7.11 -0.26
CA ASN A 106 -1.35 -7.58 -1.65
C ASN A 106 0.04 -8.09 -2.13
N ILE A 107 1.13 -7.44 -1.72
CA ILE A 107 2.50 -7.90 -1.99
C ILE A 107 2.76 -9.25 -1.30
N LEU A 108 2.41 -9.38 -0.02
CA LEU A 108 2.57 -10.62 0.75
C LEU A 108 1.81 -11.78 0.09
N LEU A 109 0.56 -11.55 -0.33
CA LEU A 109 -0.25 -12.56 -1.03
C LEU A 109 0.41 -13.01 -2.35
N PHE A 110 1.05 -12.09 -3.07
CA PHE A 110 1.78 -12.43 -4.29
C PHE A 110 3.00 -13.31 -4.00
N GLY A 111 3.77 -12.98 -2.96
CA GLY A 111 4.91 -13.80 -2.51
C GLY A 111 4.50 -15.21 -2.06
N VAL A 112 3.40 -15.32 -1.31
CA VAL A 112 2.85 -16.61 -0.87
C VAL A 112 2.40 -17.46 -2.06
N LYS A 113 1.74 -16.87 -3.06
CA LYS A 113 1.35 -17.59 -4.29
C LYS A 113 2.56 -18.15 -5.04
N GLY A 114 3.62 -17.35 -5.18
CA GLY A 114 4.87 -17.79 -5.79
C GLY A 114 5.51 -18.97 -5.03
N PHE A 115 5.50 -18.91 -3.69
CA PHE A 115 6.00 -19.98 -2.85
C PHE A 115 5.19 -21.28 -3.01
N ILE A 116 3.86 -21.21 -2.96
CA ILE A 116 2.97 -22.37 -3.14
C ILE A 116 3.18 -23.02 -4.52
N TYR A 117 3.31 -22.22 -5.57
CA TYR A 117 3.56 -22.74 -6.93
C TYR A 117 4.88 -23.50 -7.00
N LYS A 118 5.94 -22.95 -6.40
CA LYS A 118 7.26 -23.59 -6.33
C LYS A 118 7.23 -24.91 -5.55
N LEU A 119 6.43 -24.97 -4.49
CA LEU A 119 6.26 -26.16 -3.66
C LEU A 119 5.46 -27.26 -4.40
N LYS A 120 4.39 -26.88 -5.10
CA LYS A 120 3.61 -27.77 -5.96
C LYS A 120 4.45 -28.40 -7.07
N HIS A 121 5.38 -27.64 -7.66
CA HIS A 121 6.28 -28.16 -8.69
C HIS A 121 7.32 -29.14 -8.10
N ARG A 122 7.78 -28.95 -6.86
CA ARG A 122 8.70 -29.90 -6.20
C ARG A 122 8.02 -31.20 -5.78
N LEU A 123 6.73 -31.19 -5.48
CA LEU A 123 5.97 -32.39 -5.10
C LEU A 123 5.52 -33.24 -6.30
N LYS A 124 5.62 -32.70 -7.52
CA LYS A 124 5.22 -33.39 -8.76
C LYS A 124 6.42 -34.00 -9.52
N ASN A 125 7.65 -33.70 -9.08
CA ASN A 125 8.89 -34.40 -9.44
C ASN A 125 9.26 -35.37 -8.33
#